data_AF-A0A5K3G1B2-F1
#
_entry.id   AF-A0A5K3G1B2-F1
#
_cell.length_a   1.000
_cell.length_b   1.000
_cell.length_c   1.000
_cell.angle_alpha   90.00
_cell.angle_beta   90.00
_cell.angle_gamma   90.00
#
_symmetry.space_group_name_H-M   'P 1'
#
loop_
_entity.id
_entity.type
_entity.pdbx_description
1 polymer ?
#
loop_
_entity_poly.entity_id
_entity_poly.type
_entity_poly.pdbx_seq_one_letter_code
_entity_poly.pdbx_strand_id
1 'polypeptide(L)'
;MHIVTYNKHLYNSMLEASDKANGLAVVALFFEEKEDVDLKDTQLFKMSAFLRSAEAVRQPNTSVKLAPFPGEALLDIGKDRGRFYRYEGSLTTPPCTENVVWTVMNKVLPVHPQQLEVLRTLYFPSDEVEQRMVNNYRKI
;
A
#
# COMPACT_ATOMS: atom_id res chain seq x y z
N MET A 1 0.43 0.53 4.14
CA MET A 1 0.52 0.72 2.67
C MET A 1 1.95 0.46 2.24
N HIS A 2 2.15 -0.28 1.14
CA HIS A 2 3.45 -0.48 0.52
C HIS A 2 3.49 0.21 -0.83
N ILE A 3 4.49 1.06 -1.05
CA ILE A 3 4.80 1.66 -2.35
C ILE A 3 5.99 0.89 -2.92
N VAL A 4 5.75 0.15 -3.99
CA VAL A 4 6.75 -0.74 -4.60
C VAL A 4 7.40 -0.01 -5.77
N THR A 5 8.73 0.02 -5.77
CA THR A 5 9.54 0.60 -6.84
C THR A 5 10.63 -0.40 -7.26
N TYR A 6 11.22 -0.19 -8.44
CA TYR A 6 12.30 -1.04 -8.94
C TYR A 6 13.51 -0.22 -9.36
N ASN A 7 14.68 -0.86 -9.34
CA ASN A 7 15.93 -0.22 -9.73
C ASN A 7 16.05 -0.13 -11.26
N LYS A 8 15.58 0.99 -11.82
CA LYS A 8 15.63 1.28 -13.27
C LYS A 8 17.04 1.44 -13.85
N HIS A 9 18.08 1.56 -13.01
CA HIS A 9 19.45 1.64 -13.48
C HIS A 9 20.04 0.26 -13.77
N LEU A 10 19.49 -0.78 -13.13
CA LEU A 10 19.94 -2.16 -13.29
C LEU A 10 18.99 -3.00 -14.17
N TYR A 11 17.71 -2.64 -14.22
CA TYR A 11 16.67 -3.43 -14.88
C TYR A 11 15.75 -2.56 -15.74
N ASN A 12 15.22 -3.11 -16.84
CA ASN A 12 14.36 -2.38 -17.78
C ASN A 12 12.89 -2.37 -17.36
N SER A 13 12.50 -3.25 -16.44
CA SER A 13 11.12 -3.35 -15.97
C SER A 13 11.04 -3.85 -14.53
N MET A 14 9.91 -3.56 -13.87
CA MET A 14 9.62 -4.13 -12.54
C MET A 14 9.52 -5.65 -12.58
N LEU A 15 9.01 -6.23 -13.68
CA LEU A 15 8.91 -7.68 -13.85
C LEU A 15 10.30 -8.31 -13.86
N GLU A 16 11.23 -7.76 -14.65
CA GLU A 16 12.62 -8.20 -14.69
C GLU A 16 13.32 -8.05 -13.34
N ALA A 17 13.07 -6.95 -12.63
CA ALA A 17 13.68 -6.70 -11.33
C ALA A 17 13.12 -7.59 -10.19
N SER A 18 11.91 -8.13 -10.36
CA SER A 18 11.13 -8.73 -9.27
C SER A 18 11.80 -9.93 -8.59
N ASP A 19 12.71 -10.62 -9.27
CA ASP A 19 13.44 -11.78 -8.76
C ASP A 19 14.97 -11.58 -8.71
N LYS A 20 15.46 -10.36 -8.95
CA LYS A 20 16.89 -10.04 -9.02
C LYS A 20 17.38 -9.27 -7.80
N ALA A 21 18.64 -9.48 -7.46
CA ALA A 21 19.31 -8.78 -6.35
C ALA A 21 19.25 -7.26 -6.53
N ASN A 22 18.95 -6.50 -5.47
CA ASN A 22 18.73 -5.04 -5.56
C ASN A 22 17.64 -4.62 -6.55
N GLY A 23 16.72 -5.54 -6.86
CA GLY A 23 15.66 -5.33 -7.83
C GLY A 23 14.59 -4.37 -7.33
N LEU A 24 14.15 -4.55 -6.09
CA LEU A 24 13.01 -3.82 -5.53
C LEU A 24 13.40 -2.94 -4.35
N ALA A 25 12.77 -1.78 -4.28
CA ALA A 25 12.76 -0.92 -3.09
C ALA A 25 11.31 -0.66 -2.69
N VAL A 26 10.97 -0.95 -1.44
CA VAL A 26 9.61 -0.80 -0.91
C VAL A 26 9.60 0.24 0.19
N VAL A 27 8.69 1.21 0.09
CA VAL A 27 8.41 2.16 1.18
C VAL A 27 7.14 1.72 1.90
N ALA A 28 7.25 1.47 3.20
CA ALA A 28 6.14 1.09 4.06
C ALA A 28 5.67 2.29 4.89
N LEU A 29 4.36 2.50 4.88
CA LEU A 29 3.65 3.51 5.66
C LEU A 29 2.61 2.83 6.54
N PHE A 30 2.62 3.16 7.83
CA PHE A 30 1.65 2.67 8.80
C PHE A 30 0.48 3.63 8.94
N PHE A 31 -0.69 3.06 9.22
CA PHE A 31 -1.90 3.79 9.53
C PHE A 31 -2.42 3.37 10.91
N GLU A 32 -2.93 4.32 11.68
CA GLU A 32 -3.56 4.09 12.98
C GLU A 32 -4.99 4.61 12.93
N GLU A 33 -5.94 3.75 13.32
CA GLU A 33 -7.35 4.09 13.37
C GLU A 33 -7.61 5.11 14.50
N LYS A 34 -8.22 6.25 14.15
CA LYS A 34 -8.56 7.33 15.10
C LYS A 34 -9.96 7.84 14.84
N GLU A 35 -10.82 7.85 15.86
CA GLU A 35 -12.20 8.35 15.77
C GLU A 35 -12.26 9.89 15.80
N ASP A 36 -11.28 10.53 16.45
CA ASP A 36 -11.23 11.97 16.68
C ASP A 36 -10.55 12.75 15.55
N VAL A 37 -10.09 12.08 14.49
CA VAL A 37 -9.47 12.73 13.33
C VAL A 37 -10.52 13.21 12.33
N ASP A 38 -10.41 14.46 11.86
CA ASP A 38 -11.22 14.91 10.73
C ASP A 38 -10.82 14.11 9.48
N LEU A 39 -11.81 13.53 8.81
CA LEU A 39 -11.65 12.83 7.52
C LEU A 39 -10.79 13.62 6.54
N LYS A 40 -10.98 14.95 6.46
CA LYS A 40 -10.28 15.82 5.50
C LYS A 40 -8.78 15.92 5.75
N ASP A 41 -8.36 15.70 6.99
CA ASP A 41 -6.96 15.78 7.40
C ASP A 41 -6.20 14.47 7.18
N THR A 42 -6.91 13.36 6.90
CA THR A 42 -6.27 12.07 6.69
C THR A 42 -5.62 11.96 5.30
N GLN A 43 -4.55 11.17 5.24
CA GLN A 43 -3.85 10.93 3.98
C GLN A 43 -4.74 10.26 2.92
N LEU A 44 -5.62 9.34 3.35
CA LEU A 44 -6.53 8.66 2.43
C LEU A 44 -7.58 9.60 1.83
N PHE A 45 -7.93 10.70 2.50
CA PHE A 45 -8.82 11.71 1.92
C PHE A 45 -8.11 12.53 0.83
N LYS A 46 -6.83 12.84 1.00
CA LYS A 46 -6.01 13.43 -0.08
C LYS A 46 -5.94 12.50 -1.29
N MET A 47 -5.99 11.19 -1.05
CA MET A 47 -6.15 10.16 -2.07
C MET A 47 -7.62 9.80 -2.34
N SER A 48 -8.59 10.71 -2.18
CA SER A 48 -10.02 10.36 -2.22
C SER A 48 -10.48 9.68 -3.52
N ALA A 49 -9.81 9.92 -4.65
CA ALA A 49 -10.05 9.17 -5.88
C ALA A 49 -9.85 7.66 -5.67
N PHE A 50 -8.83 7.26 -4.90
CA PHE A 50 -8.55 5.86 -4.59
C PHE A 50 -9.67 5.23 -3.76
N LEU A 51 -10.11 5.91 -2.69
CA LEU A 51 -11.21 5.39 -1.86
C LEU A 51 -12.52 5.30 -2.63
N ARG A 52 -12.86 6.29 -3.46
CA ARG A 52 -14.07 6.24 -4.31
C ARG A 52 -14.00 5.10 -5.33
N SER A 53 -12.82 4.83 -5.87
CA SER A 53 -12.61 3.73 -6.80
C SER A 53 -12.76 2.35 -6.17
N ALA A 54 -12.58 2.21 -4.85
CA ALA A 54 -12.69 0.94 -4.14
C ALA A 54 -14.10 0.31 -4.27
N GLU A 55 -15.16 1.13 -4.32
CA GLU A 55 -16.53 0.65 -4.54
C GLU A 55 -16.71 -0.03 -5.91
N ALA A 56 -16.02 0.47 -6.93
CA ALA A 56 -16.04 -0.09 -8.28
C ALA A 56 -15.19 -1.35 -8.44
N VAL A 57 -14.33 -1.66 -7.45
CA VAL A 57 -13.44 -2.84 -7.48
C VAL A 57 -13.66 -3.80 -6.30
N ARG A 58 -14.88 -3.85 -5.78
CA ARG A 58 -15.24 -4.75 -4.66
C ARG A 58 -15.00 -6.22 -4.98
N GLN A 59 -15.29 -6.62 -6.22
CA GLN A 59 -15.14 -7.99 -6.67
C GLN A 59 -13.73 -8.25 -7.23
N PRO A 60 -13.17 -9.46 -7.05
CA PRO A 60 -11.87 -9.81 -7.60
C PRO A 60 -11.86 -9.72 -9.13
N ASN A 61 -10.67 -9.54 -9.72
CA ASN A 61 -10.47 -9.42 -11.17
C ASN A 61 -11.21 -8.24 -11.85
N THR A 62 -11.68 -7.26 -11.06
CA THR A 62 -12.22 -6.01 -11.58
C THR A 62 -11.16 -4.92 -11.61
N SER A 63 -11.36 -3.91 -12.44
CA SER A 63 -10.42 -2.80 -12.60
C SER A 63 -11.15 -1.53 -12.97
N VAL A 64 -10.68 -0.41 -12.43
CA VAL A 64 -11.21 0.92 -12.72
C VAL A 64 -10.06 1.88 -13.02
N LYS A 65 -10.30 2.82 -13.93
CA LYS A 65 -9.35 3.91 -14.18
C LYS A 65 -9.41 4.90 -13.02
N LEU A 66 -8.30 5.03 -12.32
CA LEU A 66 -8.18 5.97 -11.23
C LEU A 66 -7.94 7.38 -11.76
N ALA A 67 -8.73 8.36 -11.29
CA ALA A 67 -8.47 9.76 -11.59
C ALA A 67 -7.11 10.17 -10.97
N PRO A 68 -6.29 10.97 -11.68
CA PRO A 68 -5.03 11.45 -11.13
C PRO A 68 -5.25 12.20 -9.81
N PHE A 69 -4.34 11.99 -8.88
CA PHE A 69 -4.24 12.73 -7.62
C PHE A 69 -2.78 13.13 -7.40
N PRO A 70 -2.50 14.16 -6.59
CA PRO A 70 -1.13 14.62 -6.35
C PRO A 70 -0.25 13.48 -5.81
N GLY A 71 0.91 13.24 -6.42
CA GLY A 71 1.82 12.16 -6.01
C GLY A 71 2.37 12.36 -4.61
N GLU A 72 2.44 13.60 -4.15
CA GLU A 72 2.76 13.97 -2.77
C GLU A 72 1.78 13.34 -1.80
N ALA A 73 0.52 13.12 -2.17
CA ALA A 73 -0.45 12.41 -1.34
C ALA A 73 -0.09 10.93 -1.09
N LEU A 74 0.90 10.35 -1.77
CA LEU A 74 1.43 9.03 -1.42
C LEU A 74 2.44 9.09 -0.25
N LEU A 75 3.12 10.22 -0.07
CA LEU A 75 4.26 10.36 0.85
C LEU A 75 4.31 11.72 1.56
N ASP A 76 3.15 12.32 1.82
CA ASP A 76 3.01 13.60 2.54
C ASP A 76 3.15 13.37 4.05
N ILE A 77 4.34 12.92 4.44
CA ILE A 77 4.72 12.67 5.82
C ILE A 77 5.40 13.91 6.46
N GLY A 78 5.39 15.05 5.77
CA GLY A 78 5.90 16.33 6.29
C GLY A 78 7.41 16.32 6.59
N LYS A 79 7.80 16.94 7.70
CA LYS A 79 9.21 17.04 8.14
C LYS A 79 9.82 15.70 8.59
N ASP A 80 9.02 14.65 8.74
CA ASP A 80 9.44 13.36 9.27
C ASP A 80 10.05 12.42 8.21
N ARG A 81 10.24 12.89 6.96
CA ARG A 81 10.82 12.11 5.86
C ARG A 81 12.18 11.49 6.19
N GLY A 82 12.94 12.10 7.09
CA GLY A 82 14.26 11.62 7.50
C GLY A 82 14.25 10.53 8.58
N ARG A 83 13.09 10.19 9.16
CA ARG A 83 12.98 9.18 10.23
C ARG A 83 12.38 7.90 9.67
N PHE A 84 13.22 6.92 9.43
CA PHE A 84 12.83 5.61 8.91
C PHE A 84 13.81 4.52 9.37
N TYR A 85 13.36 3.28 9.28
CA TYR A 85 14.22 2.10 9.39
C TYR A 85 14.50 1.57 7.99
N ARG A 86 15.73 1.11 7.78
CA ARG A 86 16.20 0.57 6.50
C ARG A 86 16.80 -0.81 6.73
N TYR A 87 16.33 -1.79 5.98
CA TYR A 87 16.88 -3.15 6.03
C TYR A 87 16.71 -3.88 4.69
N GLU A 88 17.54 -4.88 4.46
CA GLU A 88 17.37 -5.84 3.36
C GLU A 88 16.42 -6.94 3.82
N GLY A 89 15.44 -7.28 3.00
CA GLY A 89 14.45 -8.29 3.34
C GLY A 89 13.77 -8.88 2.11
N SER A 90 12.60 -9.46 2.33
CA SER A 90 11.88 -10.22 1.30
C SER A 90 10.57 -9.56 0.85
N LEU A 91 10.00 -10.10 -0.21
CA LEU A 91 8.56 -9.96 -0.48
C LEU A 91 7.75 -10.52 0.70
N THR A 92 6.64 -9.86 1.05
CA THR A 92 5.70 -10.33 2.09
C THR A 92 4.62 -11.26 1.54
N THR A 93 4.71 -11.61 0.26
CA THR A 93 3.84 -12.55 -0.45
C THR A 93 4.71 -13.54 -1.22
N PRO A 94 4.21 -14.76 -1.52
CA PRO A 94 4.92 -15.68 -2.41
C PRO A 94 5.37 -14.98 -3.71
N PRO A 95 6.58 -15.28 -4.23
CA PRO A 95 7.51 -16.33 -3.81
C PRO A 95 8.44 -15.97 -2.63
N CYS A 96 8.18 -14.87 -1.91
CA CYS A 96 8.97 -14.45 -0.74
C CYS A 96 10.47 -14.20 -1.04
N THR A 97 10.80 -13.77 -2.27
CA THR A 97 12.18 -13.50 -2.69
C THR A 97 12.86 -12.47 -1.79
N GLU A 98 14.08 -12.77 -1.35
CA GLU A 98 14.94 -11.90 -0.54
C GLU A 98 15.71 -10.88 -1.40
N ASN A 99 14.99 -9.95 -2.02
CA ASN A 99 15.59 -8.94 -2.90
C ASN A 99 15.00 -7.54 -2.72
N VAL A 100 14.42 -7.28 -1.56
CA VAL A 100 13.72 -6.02 -1.27
C VAL A 100 14.53 -5.17 -0.30
N VAL A 101 14.84 -3.94 -0.71
CA VAL A 101 15.34 -2.90 0.20
C VAL A 101 14.14 -2.20 0.83
N TRP A 102 13.88 -2.48 2.11
CA TRP A 102 12.75 -1.94 2.84
C TRP A 102 13.05 -0.59 3.46
N THR A 103 12.15 0.37 3.28
CA THR A 103 12.14 1.66 3.98
C THR A 103 10.86 1.75 4.80
N VAL A 104 10.96 1.55 6.11
CA VAL A 104 9.81 1.62 7.01
C VAL A 104 9.76 3.01 7.63
N MET A 105 8.79 3.81 7.23
CA MET A 105 8.64 5.17 7.76
C MET A 105 8.25 5.11 9.24
N ASN A 106 8.91 5.91 10.07
CA ASN A 106 8.62 5.96 11.50
C ASN A 106 7.27 6.65 11.79
N LYS A 107 6.82 7.54 10.91
CA LYS A 107 5.57 8.26 11.07
C LYS A 107 4.37 7.33 10.83
N VAL A 108 3.48 7.28 11.81
CA VAL A 108 2.18 6.62 11.68
C VAL A 108 1.15 7.65 11.27
N LEU A 109 0.36 7.35 10.24
CA LEU A 109 -0.64 8.25 9.68
C LEU A 109 -2.01 7.96 10.29
N PRO A 110 -2.77 8.98 10.73
CA PRO A 110 -4.12 8.73 11.20
C PRO A 110 -5.03 8.33 10.04
N VAL A 111 -5.96 7.42 10.30
CA VAL A 111 -7.03 7.05 9.38
C VAL A 111 -8.35 6.99 10.14
N HIS A 112 -9.41 7.52 9.56
CA HIS A 112 -10.72 7.46 10.17
C HIS A 112 -11.36 6.07 9.93
N PRO A 113 -12.07 5.47 10.91
CA PRO A 113 -12.69 4.14 10.77
C PRO A 113 -13.52 3.96 9.49
N GLN A 114 -14.29 4.98 9.11
CA GLN A 114 -15.12 4.96 7.90
C GLN A 114 -14.31 4.74 6.61
N GLN A 115 -13.06 5.20 6.55
CA GLN A 115 -12.20 5.00 5.37
C GLN A 115 -11.67 3.57 5.30
N LEU A 116 -11.43 2.94 6.45
CA LEU A 116 -11.03 1.54 6.52
C LEU A 116 -12.19 0.61 6.18
N GLU A 117 -13.42 0.96 6.56
CA GLU A 117 -14.60 0.15 6.25
C GLU A 117 -14.76 -0.05 4.75
N VAL A 118 -14.54 1.00 3.94
CA VAL A 118 -14.55 0.89 2.47
C VAL A 118 -13.62 -0.22 1.98
N LEU A 119 -12.38 -0.28 2.50
CA LEU A 119 -11.40 -1.31 2.13
C LEU A 119 -11.79 -2.70 2.63
N ARG A 120 -12.45 -2.79 3.79
CA ARG A 120 -12.95 -4.05 4.37
C ARG A 120 -14.16 -4.62 3.61
N THR A 121 -14.74 -3.89 2.65
CA THR A 121 -15.82 -4.38 1.77
C THR A 121 -15.35 -5.11 0.51
N LEU A 122 -14.04 -5.15 0.24
CA LEU A 122 -13.44 -5.86 -0.89
C LEU A 122 -13.48 -7.38 -0.66
N TYR A 123 -13.44 -8.17 -1.74
CA TYR A 123 -13.49 -9.64 -1.69
C TYR A 123 -12.22 -10.29 -2.28
N PHE A 124 -11.83 -11.44 -1.74
CA PHE A 124 -10.79 -12.29 -2.34
C PHE A 124 -11.32 -13.01 -3.60
N PRO A 125 -10.44 -13.38 -4.55
CA PRO A 125 -10.76 -14.39 -5.56
C PRO A 125 -11.15 -15.70 -4.86
N SER A 126 -12.35 -16.20 -5.12
CA SER A 126 -12.87 -17.44 -4.55
C SER A 126 -13.84 -18.10 -5.53
N ASP A 127 -13.75 -19.42 -5.66
CA ASP A 127 -14.58 -20.21 -6.56
C ASP A 127 -15.86 -20.76 -5.89
N GLU A 128 -15.96 -20.68 -4.55
CA GLU A 128 -17.05 -21.31 -3.78
C GLU A 128 -17.81 -20.34 -2.87
N VAL A 129 -17.09 -19.62 -2.00
CA VAL A 129 -17.70 -18.73 -1.00
C VAL A 129 -17.05 -17.36 -1.06
N GLU A 130 -17.87 -16.32 -1.20
CA GLU A 130 -17.41 -14.94 -1.13
C GLU A 130 -16.74 -14.67 0.23
N GLN A 131 -15.44 -14.40 0.22
CA GLN A 131 -14.67 -14.07 1.42
C GLN A 131 -14.22 -12.61 1.37
N ARG A 132 -14.55 -11.84 2.42
CA ARG A 132 -14.05 -10.46 2.54
C ARG A 132 -12.53 -10.45 2.65
N MET A 133 -11.90 -9.48 2.00
CA MET A 133 -10.46 -9.22 2.00
C MET A 133 -10.04 -8.53 3.30
N VAL A 134 -10.04 -9.29 4.38
CA VAL A 134 -9.59 -8.86 5.71
C VAL A 134 -8.36 -9.67 6.14
N ASN A 135 -7.55 -9.10 7.04
CA ASN A 135 -6.35 -9.74 7.58
C ASN A 135 -5.35 -10.23 6.50
N ASN A 136 -5.22 -9.48 5.42
CA ASN A 136 -4.33 -9.76 4.29
C ASN A 136 -2.87 -9.35 4.58
N TYR A 137 -2.30 -9.86 5.67
CA TYR A 137 -0.92 -9.64 6.09
C TYR A 137 -0.18 -10.95 6.36
N ARG A 138 1.15 -10.95 6.21
CA ARG A 138 2.02 -12.08 6.58
C ARG A 138 2.34 -12.02 8.08
N LYS A 139 2.30 -13.15 8.78
CA LYS A 139 2.75 -13.24 10.17
C LYS A 139 4.25 -12.98 10.29
N ILE A 140 4.66 -12.40 11.42
CA ILE A 140 6.07 -12.22 11.81
C ILE A 140 6.62 -13.57 12.26
#